data_AF-M0AVR8-F1
#
_entry.id   AF-M0AVR8-F1
#
_cell.length_a   1.000
_cell.length_b   1.000
_cell.length_c   1.000
_cell.angle_alpha   90.00
_cell.angle_beta   90.00
_cell.angle_gamma   90.00
#
_symmetry.space_group_name_H-M   'P 1'
#
loop_
_entity.id
_entity.type
_entity.pdbx_description
1 polymer ?
#
loop_
_entity_poly.entity_id
_entity_poly.type
_entity_poly.pdbx_seq_one_letter_code
_entity_poly.pdbx_strand_id
1 'polypeptide(L)'
;MNALLTLTRAVARKELVLMVRYPVNTLSNLFLTYLFFVLIFFGGQAVAGPALTASLDGIIVGFFLWTMASLSFGYLAWSVTAEAQWGTFEQLYMTPFGIRTIMLVKAAVGTTINFGWGLGMLLLLLVTSGRSLQVDLGTVLPLGALTLASAVGIGFCFAGLSILYKRIEDLLSVVNFALVGCIAAPVESVAWLKAIPLAQGSYLLRRTMDGGIRLWEIPAPEILLLVGTAIAYPAAGYYVFRWAQRRARRKGILGHY
;
A
#
# COMPACT_ATOMS: atom_id res chain seq x y z
N MET A 1 14.05 9.30 27.55
CA MET A 1 12.99 9.30 26.51
C MET A 1 13.54 8.51 25.31
N ASN A 2 12.93 7.37 24.94
CA ASN A 2 13.49 6.46 23.94
C ASN A 2 13.69 7.17 22.59
N ALA A 3 14.92 7.19 22.08
CA ALA A 3 15.29 7.96 20.88
C ALA A 3 14.42 7.58 19.64
N LEU A 4 14.01 6.31 19.54
CA LEU A 4 13.08 5.83 18.51
C LEU A 4 11.66 6.40 18.62
N LEU A 5 11.14 6.61 19.83
CA LEU A 5 9.83 7.25 20.02
C LEU A 5 9.87 8.71 19.58
N THR A 6 10.96 9.41 19.88
CA THR A 6 11.17 10.79 19.42
C THR A 6 11.20 10.85 17.89
N LEU A 7 11.94 9.94 17.24
CA LEU A 7 11.98 9.86 15.78
C LEU A 7 10.60 9.57 15.18
N THR A 8 9.89 8.58 15.72
CA THR A 8 8.55 8.19 15.27
C THR A 8 7.57 9.36 15.37
N ARG A 9 7.58 10.06 16.51
CA ARG A 9 6.74 11.26 16.72
C ARG A 9 7.11 12.39 15.76
N ALA A 10 8.40 12.60 15.50
CA ALA A 10 8.86 13.63 14.56
C ALA A 10 8.42 13.33 13.12
N VAL A 11 8.58 12.07 12.67
CA VAL A 11 8.14 11.63 11.34
C VAL A 11 6.62 11.73 11.21
N ALA A 12 5.86 11.22 12.19
CA ALA A 12 4.40 11.33 12.20
C ALA A 12 3.93 12.79 12.18
N ARG A 13 4.56 13.66 12.97
CA ARG A 13 4.26 15.10 12.94
C ARG A 13 4.55 15.71 11.59
N LYS A 14 5.68 15.37 10.95
CA LYS A 14 6.01 15.86 9.61
C LYS A 14 4.94 15.46 8.59
N GLU A 15 4.58 14.18 8.54
CA GLU A 15 3.55 13.67 7.62
C GLU A 15 2.21 14.38 7.84
N LEU A 16 1.74 14.47 9.09
CA LEU A 16 0.48 15.15 9.41
C LEU A 16 0.51 16.64 9.06
N VAL A 17 1.62 17.33 9.31
CA VAL A 17 1.78 18.74 8.95
C VAL A 17 1.76 18.93 7.43
N LEU A 18 2.40 18.05 6.66
CA LEU A 18 2.34 18.09 5.20
C LEU A 18 0.90 17.89 4.72
N MET A 19 0.17 16.93 5.28
CA MET A 19 -1.23 16.71 4.91
C MET A 19 -2.12 17.94 5.17
N VAL A 20 -1.98 18.56 6.34
CA VAL A 20 -2.77 19.74 6.72
C VAL A 20 -2.36 20.99 5.94
N ARG A 21 -1.07 21.16 5.64
CA ARG A 21 -0.57 22.31 4.87
C ARG A 21 -0.79 22.19 3.37
N TYR A 22 -0.91 20.97 2.84
CA TYR A 22 -1.20 20.69 1.44
C TYR A 22 -2.55 19.95 1.32
N PRO A 23 -3.66 20.56 1.77
CA PRO A 23 -4.97 19.92 1.78
C PRO A 23 -5.46 19.63 0.36
N VAL A 24 -5.13 20.51 -0.61
CA VAL A 24 -5.44 20.31 -2.02
C VAL A 24 -4.83 19.01 -2.53
N ASN A 25 -3.54 18.75 -2.28
CA ASN A 25 -2.90 17.51 -2.73
C ASN A 25 -3.56 16.26 -2.11
N THR A 26 -3.85 16.30 -0.81
CA THR A 26 -4.44 15.16 -0.11
C THR A 26 -5.88 14.90 -0.57
N LEU A 27 -6.70 15.95 -0.63
CA LEU A 27 -8.10 15.88 -1.04
C LEU A 27 -8.24 15.58 -2.53
N SER A 28 -7.38 16.11 -3.40
CA SER A 28 -7.40 15.81 -4.82
C SER A 28 -7.11 14.33 -5.10
N ASN A 29 -6.14 13.72 -4.40
CA ASN A 29 -5.87 12.29 -4.54
C ASN A 29 -7.07 11.43 -4.12
N LEU A 30 -7.68 11.75 -2.97
CA LEU A 30 -8.90 11.07 -2.51
C LEU A 30 -10.04 11.27 -3.52
N PHE A 31 -10.28 12.52 -3.93
CA PHE A 31 -11.35 12.91 -4.84
C PHE A 31 -11.21 12.22 -6.19
N LEU A 32 -10.02 12.22 -6.80
CA LEU A 32 -9.78 11.54 -8.08
C LEU A 32 -10.00 10.03 -7.98
N THR A 33 -9.50 9.41 -6.92
CA THR A 33 -9.70 7.97 -6.69
C THR A 33 -11.18 7.65 -6.50
N TYR A 34 -11.88 8.44 -5.68
CA TYR A 34 -13.31 8.29 -5.47
C TYR A 34 -14.13 8.54 -6.74
N LEU A 35 -13.78 9.55 -7.52
CA LEU A 35 -14.39 9.84 -8.81
C LEU A 35 -14.25 8.66 -9.78
N PHE A 36 -13.08 8.01 -9.80
CA PHE A 36 -12.86 6.79 -10.59
C PHE A 36 -13.82 5.67 -10.17
N PHE A 37 -13.99 5.45 -8.86
CA PHE A 37 -14.97 4.48 -8.38
C PHE A 37 -16.39 4.84 -8.79
N VAL A 38 -16.81 6.09 -8.59
CA VAL A 38 -18.14 6.59 -8.98
C VAL A 38 -18.37 6.36 -10.47
N LEU A 39 -17.38 6.63 -11.31
CA LEU A 39 -17.46 6.39 -12.75
C LEU A 39 -17.61 4.91 -13.09
N ILE A 40 -16.86 4.03 -12.44
CA ILE A 40 -16.99 2.57 -12.61
C ILE A 40 -18.36 2.09 -12.13
N PHE A 41 -18.84 2.58 -10.99
CA PHE A 41 -20.09 2.17 -10.38
C PHE A 41 -21.30 2.62 -11.22
N PHE A 42 -21.46 3.93 -11.45
CA PHE A 42 -22.60 4.46 -12.22
C PHE A 42 -22.48 4.16 -13.71
N GLY A 43 -21.29 4.27 -14.29
CA GLY A 43 -21.05 3.91 -15.69
C GLY A 43 -21.25 2.42 -15.92
N GLY A 44 -20.79 1.56 -15.01
CA GLY A 44 -21.05 0.13 -15.04
C GLY A 44 -22.52 -0.21 -14.90
N GLN A 45 -23.27 0.50 -14.05
CA GLN A 45 -24.70 0.24 -13.87
C GLN A 45 -25.50 0.59 -15.12
N ALA A 46 -25.14 1.69 -15.79
CA ALA A 46 -25.78 2.11 -17.03
C ALA A 46 -25.57 1.11 -18.19
N VAL A 47 -24.41 0.43 -18.24
CA VAL A 47 -24.06 -0.49 -19.33
C VAL A 47 -24.41 -1.94 -19.03
N ALA A 48 -24.15 -2.42 -17.82
CA ALA A 48 -24.23 -3.84 -17.44
C ALA A 48 -25.40 -4.18 -16.50
N GLY A 49 -26.11 -3.18 -15.97
CA GLY A 49 -27.35 -3.37 -15.20
C GLY A 49 -27.22 -4.43 -14.09
N PRO A 50 -28.07 -5.49 -14.07
CA PRO A 50 -28.05 -6.53 -13.04
C PRO A 50 -26.75 -7.35 -12.93
N ALA A 51 -25.98 -7.46 -14.01
CA ALA A 51 -24.71 -8.20 -13.98
C ALA A 51 -23.65 -7.49 -13.12
N LEU A 52 -23.69 -6.15 -13.08
CA LEU A 52 -22.80 -5.36 -12.22
C LEU A 52 -23.17 -5.50 -10.75
N THR A 53 -24.46 -5.47 -10.42
CA THR A 53 -24.91 -5.55 -9.02
C THR A 53 -24.56 -6.89 -8.37
N ALA A 54 -24.48 -7.97 -9.16
CA ALA A 54 -24.00 -9.28 -8.71
C ALA A 54 -22.48 -9.32 -8.47
N SER A 55 -21.70 -8.52 -9.20
CA SER A 55 -20.24 -8.47 -9.08
C SER A 55 -19.73 -7.33 -8.20
N LEU A 56 -20.65 -6.57 -7.61
CA LEU A 56 -20.37 -5.28 -7.00
C LEU A 56 -19.46 -5.38 -5.78
N ASP A 57 -19.67 -6.41 -4.96
CA ASP A 57 -18.87 -6.67 -3.77
C ASP A 57 -17.41 -6.94 -4.16
N GLY A 58 -17.19 -7.82 -5.14
CA GLY A 58 -15.85 -8.07 -5.72
C GLY A 58 -15.19 -6.83 -6.32
N ILE A 59 -15.96 -5.95 -6.96
CA ILE A 59 -15.44 -4.68 -7.50
C ILE A 59 -14.99 -3.76 -6.35
N ILE A 60 -15.78 -3.63 -5.29
CA ILE A 60 -15.42 -2.81 -4.11
C ILE A 60 -14.14 -3.35 -3.47
N VAL A 61 -14.05 -4.66 -3.23
CA VAL A 61 -12.86 -5.29 -2.63
C VAL A 61 -11.63 -5.07 -3.50
N GLY A 62 -11.73 -5.34 -4.80
CA GLY A 62 -10.63 -5.17 -5.74
C GLY A 62 -10.17 -3.72 -5.82
N PHE A 63 -11.12 -2.77 -5.90
CA PHE A 63 -10.83 -1.34 -5.94
C PHE A 63 -10.17 -0.83 -4.65
N PHE A 64 -10.68 -1.25 -3.50
CA PHE A 64 -10.11 -0.93 -2.19
C PHE A 64 -8.68 -1.45 -2.07
N LEU A 65 -8.46 -2.73 -2.38
CA LEU A 65 -7.15 -3.35 -2.34
C LEU A 65 -6.17 -2.68 -3.29
N TRP A 66 -6.60 -2.35 -4.51
CA TRP A 66 -5.74 -1.65 -5.46
C TRP A 66 -5.35 -0.26 -4.97
N THR A 67 -6.32 0.51 -4.45
CA THR A 67 -6.07 1.83 -3.88
C THR A 67 -5.07 1.74 -2.73
N MET A 68 -5.29 0.81 -1.81
CA MET A 68 -4.44 0.64 -0.63
C MET A 68 -3.05 0.12 -0.97
N ALA A 69 -2.96 -0.83 -1.89
CA ALA A 69 -1.68 -1.31 -2.41
C ALA A 69 -0.91 -0.15 -3.03
N SER A 70 -1.57 0.66 -3.86
CA SER A 70 -1.01 1.83 -4.53
C SER A 70 -0.43 2.85 -3.57
N LEU A 71 -1.18 3.22 -2.53
CA LEU A 71 -0.69 4.11 -1.48
C LEU A 71 0.50 3.50 -0.72
N SER A 72 0.42 2.21 -0.40
CA SER A 72 1.43 1.53 0.42
C SER A 72 2.78 1.37 -0.29
N PHE A 73 2.78 0.88 -1.54
CA PHE A 73 4.04 0.72 -2.28
C PHE A 73 4.60 2.07 -2.74
N GLY A 74 3.73 2.98 -3.17
CA GLY A 74 4.14 4.28 -3.70
C GLY A 74 4.75 5.17 -2.61
N TYR A 75 4.21 5.15 -1.39
CA TYR A 75 4.59 6.07 -0.32
C TYR A 75 6.11 6.13 -0.07
N LEU A 76 6.77 4.98 0.03
CA LEU A 76 8.22 4.97 0.32
C LEU A 76 9.06 5.53 -0.82
N ALA A 77 8.70 5.21 -2.06
CA ALA A 77 9.39 5.71 -3.25
C ALA A 77 9.24 7.24 -3.35
N TRP A 78 8.01 7.74 -3.21
CA TRP A 78 7.71 9.18 -3.19
C TRP A 78 8.40 9.90 -2.03
N SER A 79 8.45 9.28 -0.85
CA SER A 79 9.13 9.86 0.31
C SER A 79 10.62 10.05 0.07
N VAL A 80 11.29 9.11 -0.60
CA VAL A 80 12.71 9.28 -0.97
C VAL A 80 12.87 10.39 -2.00
N THR A 81 12.08 10.36 -3.07
CA THR A 81 12.16 11.36 -4.14
C THR A 81 11.90 12.77 -3.61
N ALA A 82 10.91 12.95 -2.74
CA ALA A 82 10.58 14.25 -2.13
C ALA A 82 11.73 14.78 -1.25
N GLU A 83 12.34 13.95 -0.40
CA GLU A 83 13.48 14.39 0.42
C GLU A 83 14.70 14.73 -0.43
N ALA A 84 14.87 14.03 -1.54
CA ALA A 84 15.95 14.32 -2.49
C ALA A 84 15.70 15.65 -3.22
N GLN A 85 14.47 15.92 -3.66
CA GLN A 85 14.07 17.18 -4.27
C GLN A 85 14.15 18.37 -3.28
N TRP A 86 13.86 18.14 -2.00
CA TRP A 86 13.98 19.17 -0.95
C TRP A 86 15.42 19.41 -0.50
N GLY A 87 16.40 18.64 -0.98
CA GLY A 87 17.79 18.74 -0.55
C GLY A 87 18.02 18.28 0.90
N THR A 88 17.04 17.64 1.54
CA THR A 88 17.11 17.14 2.92
C THR A 88 17.63 15.71 2.99
N PHE A 89 17.81 15.05 1.84
CA PHE A 89 18.24 13.67 1.78
C PHE A 89 19.62 13.45 2.43
N GLU A 90 20.59 14.34 2.19
CA GLU A 90 21.91 14.27 2.84
C GLU A 90 21.80 14.42 4.37
N GLN A 91 20.95 15.33 4.84
CA GLN A 91 20.73 15.55 6.27
C GLN A 91 20.21 14.28 6.95
N LEU A 92 19.33 13.52 6.28
CA LEU A 92 18.84 12.23 6.79
C LEU A 92 19.97 11.20 6.96
N TYR A 93 21.00 11.23 6.12
CA TYR A 93 22.17 10.36 6.26
C TYR A 93 23.09 10.76 7.41
N MET A 94 23.14 12.05 7.75
CA MET A 94 23.96 12.60 8.82
C MET A 94 23.33 12.43 10.21
N THR A 95 22.06 12.03 10.28
CA THR A 95 21.39 11.77 11.56
C THR A 95 21.98 10.56 12.30
N PRO A 96 21.94 10.55 13.66
CA PRO A 96 22.45 9.45 14.47
C PRO A 96 21.65 8.14 14.29
N PHE A 97 20.43 8.21 13.76
CA PHE A 97 19.56 7.05 13.54
C PHE A 97 19.90 6.26 12.26
N GLY A 98 20.54 6.94 11.30
CA GLY A 98 20.80 6.43 9.95
C GLY A 98 19.54 6.24 9.11
N ILE A 99 19.69 6.39 7.79
CA ILE A 99 18.57 6.31 6.85
C ILE A 99 17.77 4.99 6.90
N ARG A 100 18.39 3.86 7.28
CA ARG A 100 17.70 2.56 7.36
C ARG A 100 16.60 2.57 8.42
N THR A 101 16.91 3.08 9.60
CA THR A 101 15.97 3.19 10.72
C THR A 101 14.88 4.22 10.39
N ILE A 102 15.28 5.35 9.79
CA ILE A 102 14.34 6.38 9.34
C ILE A 102 13.35 5.82 8.33
N MET A 103 13.81 5.07 7.34
CA MET A 103 12.93 4.50 6.30
C MET A 103 11.98 3.44 6.85
N LEU A 104 12.42 2.64 7.84
CA LEU A 104 11.53 1.71 8.55
C LEU A 104 10.45 2.47 9.35
N VAL A 105 10.85 3.52 10.07
CA VAL A 105 9.89 4.36 10.82
C VAL A 105 8.92 5.06 9.88
N LYS A 106 9.40 5.62 8.76
CA LYS A 106 8.56 6.19 7.71
C LYS A 106 7.59 5.16 7.17
N ALA A 107 8.04 3.95 6.83
CA ALA A 107 7.16 2.88 6.37
C ALA A 107 6.04 2.59 7.38
N ALA A 108 6.38 2.45 8.67
CA ALA A 108 5.40 2.15 9.71
C ALA A 108 4.40 3.29 9.90
N VAL A 109 4.88 4.53 10.01
CA VAL A 109 4.05 5.74 10.18
C VAL A 109 3.16 5.97 8.96
N GLY A 110 3.76 5.96 7.77
CA GLY A 110 3.04 6.17 6.51
C GLY A 110 1.99 5.10 6.25
N THR A 111 2.32 3.82 6.50
CA THR A 111 1.33 2.73 6.39
C THR A 111 0.18 2.94 7.37
N THR A 112 0.46 3.34 8.62
CA THR A 112 -0.58 3.60 9.62
C THR A 112 -1.51 4.76 9.20
N ILE A 113 -0.93 5.86 8.71
CA ILE A 113 -1.71 7.03 8.23
C ILE A 113 -2.52 6.65 6.99
N ASN A 114 -1.91 5.99 6.01
CA ASN A 114 -2.57 5.54 4.78
C ASN A 114 -3.68 4.53 5.07
N PHE A 115 -3.52 3.67 6.07
CA PHE A 115 -4.55 2.74 6.49
C PHE A 115 -5.78 3.49 7.05
N GLY A 116 -5.58 4.56 7.81
CA GLY A 116 -6.67 5.45 8.24
C GLY A 116 -7.41 6.10 7.07
N TRP A 117 -6.67 6.59 6.07
CA TRP A 117 -7.25 7.10 4.82
C TRP A 117 -8.00 6.03 4.04
N GLY A 118 -7.46 4.82 3.99
CA GLY A 118 -8.09 3.65 3.41
C GLY A 118 -9.41 3.31 4.04
N LEU A 119 -9.48 3.34 5.36
CA LEU A 119 -10.72 3.12 6.08
C LEU A 119 -11.78 4.17 5.72
N GLY A 120 -11.39 5.44 5.69
CA GLY A 120 -12.27 6.53 5.24
C GLY A 120 -12.77 6.31 3.80
N MET A 121 -11.87 5.93 2.90
CA MET A 121 -12.21 5.60 1.51
C MET A 121 -13.18 4.42 1.43
N LEU A 122 -12.90 3.33 2.14
CA LEU A 122 -13.79 2.16 2.19
C LEU A 122 -15.19 2.53 2.66
N LEU A 123 -15.30 3.33 3.73
CA LEU A 123 -16.61 3.81 4.21
C LEU A 123 -17.36 4.60 3.13
N LEU A 124 -16.67 5.46 2.37
CA LEU A 124 -17.28 6.18 1.24
C LEU A 124 -17.77 5.22 0.16
N LEU A 125 -16.99 4.19 -0.21
CA LEU A 125 -17.40 3.19 -1.19
C LEU A 125 -18.68 2.46 -0.77
N LEU A 126 -18.82 2.14 0.51
CA LEU A 126 -19.96 1.41 1.06
C LEU A 126 -21.23 2.25 1.12
N VAL A 127 -21.09 3.49 1.57
CA VAL A 127 -22.21 4.45 1.60
C VAL A 127 -22.73 4.68 0.18
N THR A 128 -21.84 4.88 -0.79
CA THR A 128 -22.23 5.13 -2.19
C THR A 128 -22.82 3.91 -2.88
N SER A 129 -22.33 2.70 -2.56
CA SER A 129 -22.85 1.46 -3.13
C SER A 129 -24.16 0.98 -2.51
N GLY A 130 -24.58 1.57 -1.38
CA GLY A 130 -25.78 1.13 -0.64
C GLY A 130 -25.66 -0.28 -0.06
N ARG A 131 -24.44 -0.84 0.00
CA ARG A 131 -24.18 -2.17 0.55
C ARG A 131 -23.90 -2.06 2.05
N SER A 132 -24.81 -2.60 2.87
CA SER A 132 -24.52 -2.91 4.26
C SER A 132 -23.67 -4.17 4.27
N LEU A 133 -22.37 -3.98 4.42
CA LEU A 133 -21.48 -5.11 4.59
C LEU A 133 -21.91 -5.94 5.81
N GLN A 134 -22.15 -7.24 5.63
CA GLN A 134 -21.90 -8.23 6.70
C GLN A 134 -20.40 -8.41 6.92
N VAL A 135 -19.62 -7.33 6.84
CA VAL A 135 -18.19 -7.35 7.06
C VAL A 135 -18.00 -7.08 8.52
N ASP A 136 -17.55 -8.14 9.17
CA ASP A 136 -16.81 -7.99 10.39
C ASP A 136 -15.55 -7.18 10.07
N LEU A 137 -15.58 -5.88 10.38
CA LEU A 137 -14.40 -5.00 10.30
C LEU A 137 -13.23 -5.60 11.09
N GLY A 138 -13.51 -6.41 12.12
CA GLY A 138 -12.51 -7.17 12.87
C GLY A 138 -11.77 -8.22 12.05
N THR A 139 -12.34 -8.70 10.93
CA THR A 139 -11.72 -9.67 10.03
C THR A 139 -11.05 -8.99 8.82
N VAL A 140 -11.73 -8.00 8.22
CA VAL A 140 -11.22 -7.31 7.02
C VAL A 140 -10.01 -6.43 7.33
N LEU A 141 -9.96 -5.78 8.49
CA LEU A 141 -8.82 -4.90 8.82
C LEU A 141 -7.50 -5.67 9.01
N PRO A 142 -7.43 -6.77 9.78
CA PRO A 142 -6.20 -7.54 9.91
C PRO A 142 -5.76 -8.19 8.59
N LEU A 143 -6.69 -8.75 7.82
CA LEU A 143 -6.38 -9.33 6.50
C LEU A 143 -5.88 -8.27 5.53
N GLY A 144 -6.54 -7.11 5.49
CA GLY A 144 -6.09 -5.95 4.72
C GLY A 144 -4.68 -5.53 5.12
N ALA A 145 -4.41 -5.34 6.41
CA ALA A 145 -3.09 -4.95 6.90
C ALA A 145 -1.98 -5.94 6.51
N LEU A 146 -2.23 -7.25 6.67
CA LEU A 146 -1.28 -8.30 6.26
C LEU A 146 -1.07 -8.32 4.74
N THR A 147 -2.14 -8.16 3.97
CA THR A 147 -2.09 -8.08 2.51
C THR A 147 -1.23 -6.90 2.07
N LEU A 148 -1.43 -5.74 2.67
CA LEU A 148 -0.70 -4.51 2.36
C LEU A 148 0.76 -4.54 2.78
N ALA A 149 1.12 -5.33 3.80
CA ALA A 149 2.52 -5.53 4.16
C ALA A 149 3.34 -6.02 2.96
N SER A 150 2.78 -6.91 2.12
CA SER A 150 3.46 -7.36 0.90
C SER A 150 3.74 -6.22 -0.08
N ALA A 151 2.81 -5.26 -0.24
CA ALA A 151 2.99 -4.06 -1.06
C ALA A 151 4.04 -3.10 -0.48
N VAL A 152 4.14 -2.98 0.85
CA VAL A 152 5.21 -2.21 1.51
C VAL A 152 6.59 -2.79 1.16
N GLY A 153 6.71 -4.12 1.04
CA GLY A 153 7.93 -4.76 0.57
C GLY A 153 8.36 -4.32 -0.84
N ILE A 154 7.39 -4.24 -1.76
CA ILE A 154 7.63 -3.66 -3.09
C ILE A 154 8.05 -2.19 -2.97
N GLY A 155 7.40 -1.42 -2.09
CA GLY A 155 7.76 -0.04 -1.81
C GLY A 155 9.22 0.13 -1.35
N PHE A 156 9.75 -0.78 -0.52
CA PHE A 156 11.16 -0.76 -0.13
C PHE A 156 12.11 -1.03 -1.29
N CYS A 157 11.78 -1.97 -2.19
CA CYS A 157 12.57 -2.18 -3.42
C CYS A 157 12.67 -0.88 -4.22
N PHE A 158 11.53 -0.23 -4.43
CA PHE A 158 11.44 1.00 -5.21
C PHE A 158 12.09 2.19 -4.54
N ALA A 159 11.97 2.30 -3.21
CA ALA A 159 12.72 3.29 -2.45
C ALA A 159 14.23 3.07 -2.50
N GLY A 160 14.69 1.84 -2.72
CA GLY A 160 16.11 1.55 -2.98
C GLY A 160 16.52 1.96 -4.39
N LEU A 161 15.66 1.65 -5.37
CA LEU A 161 15.87 2.01 -6.76
C LEU A 161 15.86 3.52 -6.97
N SER A 162 15.00 4.29 -6.29
CA SER A 162 14.99 5.76 -6.40
C SER A 162 16.28 6.42 -5.95
N ILE A 163 17.02 5.80 -5.03
CA ILE A 163 18.35 6.28 -4.61
C ILE A 163 19.39 6.10 -5.73
N LEU A 164 19.25 5.03 -6.52
CA LEU A 164 20.16 4.74 -7.63
C LEU A 164 19.77 5.46 -8.91
N TYR A 165 18.47 5.61 -9.15
CA TYR A 165 17.85 6.13 -10.36
C TYR A 165 16.94 7.29 -9.96
N LYS A 166 17.35 8.51 -10.30
CA LYS A 166 16.66 9.75 -9.85
C LYS A 166 15.23 9.92 -10.38
N ARG A 167 14.85 9.19 -11.44
CA ARG A 167 13.53 9.20 -12.06
C ARG A 167 13.03 7.77 -12.22
N ILE A 168 12.04 7.41 -11.40
CA ILE A 168 11.42 6.07 -11.38
C ILE A 168 9.89 6.14 -11.46
N GLU A 169 9.34 7.33 -11.67
CA GLU A 169 7.89 7.58 -11.63
C GLU A 169 7.16 6.74 -12.69
N ASP A 170 7.73 6.64 -13.88
CA ASP A 170 7.18 5.81 -14.96
C ASP A 170 7.20 4.32 -14.58
N LEU A 171 8.26 3.87 -13.90
CA LEU A 171 8.39 2.50 -13.44
C LEU A 171 7.40 2.17 -12.31
N LEU A 172 7.16 3.12 -11.40
CA LEU A 172 6.11 3.01 -10.37
C LEU A 172 4.72 2.86 -11.02
N SER A 173 4.47 3.58 -12.12
CA SER A 173 3.21 3.51 -12.85
C SER A 173 3.01 2.14 -13.51
N VAL A 174 4.05 1.60 -14.16
CA VAL A 174 4.03 0.23 -14.73
C VAL A 174 3.76 -0.81 -13.65
N VAL A 175 4.42 -0.70 -12.50
CA VAL A 175 4.17 -1.63 -11.38
C VAL A 175 2.78 -1.45 -10.80
N ASN A 176 2.26 -0.22 -10.71
CA ASN A 176 0.89 0.01 -10.27
C ASN A 176 -0.12 -0.83 -11.09
N PHE A 177 0.01 -0.81 -12.42
CA PHE A 177 -0.81 -1.64 -13.32
C PHE A 177 -0.56 -3.14 -13.12
N ALA A 178 0.69 -3.56 -12.89
CA ALA A 178 1.00 -4.95 -12.58
C ALA A 178 0.31 -5.42 -11.28
N LEU A 179 0.18 -4.55 -10.26
CA LEU A 179 -0.54 -4.88 -9.03
C LEU A 179 -2.04 -5.10 -9.27
N VAL A 180 -2.66 -4.36 -10.19
CA VAL A 180 -4.06 -4.64 -10.60
C VAL A 180 -4.18 -6.06 -11.13
N GLY A 181 -3.26 -6.48 -11.99
CA GLY A 181 -3.20 -7.86 -12.50
C GLY A 181 -3.01 -8.90 -11.39
N CYS A 182 -2.20 -8.60 -10.37
CA CYS A 182 -2.01 -9.48 -9.21
C CYS A 182 -3.28 -9.60 -8.35
N ILE A 183 -4.03 -8.51 -8.18
CA ILE A 183 -5.28 -8.49 -7.41
C ILE A 183 -6.38 -9.25 -8.15
N ALA A 184 -6.46 -9.08 -9.47
CA ALA A 184 -7.45 -9.73 -10.33
C ALA A 184 -7.08 -11.17 -10.73
N ALA A 185 -5.92 -11.67 -10.28
CA ALA A 185 -5.42 -12.98 -10.67
C ALA A 185 -6.38 -14.10 -10.21
N PRO A 186 -6.67 -15.11 -11.05
CA PRO A 186 -7.53 -16.23 -10.67
C PRO A 186 -6.76 -17.22 -9.78
N VAL A 187 -6.65 -16.88 -8.50
CA VAL A 187 -5.88 -17.65 -7.51
C VAL A 187 -6.47 -19.05 -7.24
N GLU A 188 -7.75 -19.25 -7.58
CA GLU A 188 -8.47 -20.51 -7.42
C GLU A 188 -8.02 -21.61 -8.39
N SER A 189 -7.63 -21.23 -9.61
CA SER A 189 -7.26 -22.20 -10.66
C SER A 189 -5.79 -22.60 -10.61
N VAL A 190 -4.92 -21.81 -9.97
CA VAL A 190 -3.48 -21.99 -10.03
C VAL A 190 -2.82 -21.77 -8.66
N ALA A 191 -2.34 -22.86 -8.03
CA ALA A 191 -1.81 -22.82 -6.67
C ALA A 191 -0.55 -21.93 -6.50
N TRP A 192 0.30 -21.78 -7.53
CA TRP A 192 1.49 -20.92 -7.44
C TRP A 192 1.18 -19.42 -7.49
N LEU A 193 0.02 -19.02 -8.04
CA LEU A 193 -0.45 -17.62 -8.00
C LEU A 193 -0.67 -17.13 -6.56
N LYS A 194 -0.93 -18.05 -5.61
CA LYS A 194 -1.09 -17.71 -4.18
C LYS A 194 0.17 -17.10 -3.57
N ALA A 195 1.35 -17.36 -4.14
CA ALA A 195 2.60 -16.80 -3.63
C ALA A 195 2.83 -15.35 -4.10
N ILE A 196 2.07 -14.86 -5.09
CA ILE A 196 2.23 -13.52 -5.67
C ILE A 196 1.84 -12.45 -4.63
N PRO A 197 2.52 -11.28 -4.58
CA PRO A 197 2.12 -10.18 -3.70
C PRO A 197 0.65 -9.84 -3.93
N LEU A 198 -0.07 -9.54 -2.84
CA LEU A 198 -1.49 -9.19 -2.84
C LEU A 198 -2.48 -10.29 -3.27
N ALA A 199 -2.07 -11.34 -3.99
CA ALA A 199 -2.98 -12.34 -4.57
C ALA A 199 -3.68 -13.20 -3.51
N GLN A 200 -2.94 -13.77 -2.55
CA GLN A 200 -3.55 -14.53 -1.46
C GLN A 200 -4.45 -13.65 -0.58
N GLY A 201 -4.04 -12.40 -0.37
CA GLY A 201 -4.80 -11.42 0.40
C GLY A 201 -6.11 -11.02 -0.27
N SER A 202 -6.08 -10.77 -1.59
CA SER A 202 -7.27 -10.44 -2.37
C SER A 202 -8.27 -11.59 -2.40
N TYR A 203 -7.78 -12.81 -2.55
CA TYR A 203 -8.61 -14.02 -2.47
C TYR A 203 -9.32 -14.14 -1.11
N LEU A 204 -8.58 -14.02 -0.01
CA LEU A 204 -9.13 -14.14 1.34
C LEU A 204 -10.14 -13.03 1.64
N LEU A 205 -9.80 -11.78 1.29
CA LEU A 205 -10.70 -10.63 1.49
C LEU A 205 -12.00 -10.81 0.71
N ARG A 206 -11.93 -11.20 -0.56
CA ARG A 206 -13.12 -11.47 -1.37
C ARG A 206 -13.98 -12.57 -0.76
N ARG A 207 -13.37 -13.70 -0.35
CA ARG A 207 -14.07 -14.82 0.28
C ARG A 207 -14.74 -14.43 1.61
N THR A 208 -14.09 -13.62 2.43
CA THR A 208 -14.68 -13.13 3.70
C THR A 208 -15.82 -12.14 3.48
N MET A 209 -15.76 -11.34 2.41
CA MET A 209 -16.77 -10.32 2.11
C MET A 209 -17.97 -10.90 1.37
N ASP A 210 -17.77 -11.91 0.51
CA ASP A 210 -18.85 -12.62 -0.20
C ASP A 210 -19.56 -13.65 0.72
N GLY A 211 -18.80 -14.35 1.57
CA GLY A 211 -19.29 -15.46 2.38
C GLY A 211 -19.56 -15.14 3.85
N GLY A 212 -19.24 -13.92 4.32
CA GLY A 212 -19.38 -13.53 5.74
C GLY A 212 -18.49 -14.33 6.71
N ILE A 213 -17.48 -15.02 6.19
CA ILE A 213 -16.61 -15.92 6.95
C ILE A 213 -15.73 -15.10 7.89
N ARG A 214 -15.71 -15.49 9.17
CA ARG A 214 -14.93 -14.78 10.19
C ARG A 214 -13.47 -15.23 10.18
N LEU A 215 -12.56 -14.41 10.71
CA LEU A 215 -11.11 -14.67 10.69
C LEU A 215 -10.73 -16.05 11.24
N TRP A 216 -11.45 -16.55 12.25
CA TRP A 216 -11.21 -17.85 12.89
C TRP A 216 -11.77 -19.06 12.13
N GLU A 217 -12.61 -18.84 11.12
CA GLU A 217 -13.14 -19.90 10.24
C GLU A 217 -12.25 -20.14 9.01
N ILE A 218 -11.26 -19.27 8.79
CA ILE A 218 -10.31 -19.40 7.68
C ILE A 218 -9.33 -20.54 7.98
N PRO A 219 -9.06 -21.45 7.01
CA PRO A 219 -8.08 -22.51 7.20
C PRO A 219 -6.70 -21.98 7.58
N ALA A 220 -6.09 -22.57 8.61
CA ALA A 220 -4.75 -22.18 9.09
C ALA A 220 -3.67 -22.12 7.99
N PRO A 221 -3.63 -23.02 6.98
CA PRO A 221 -2.64 -22.92 5.89
C PRO A 221 -2.76 -21.64 5.06
N GLU A 222 -3.98 -21.13 4.86
CA GLU A 222 -4.22 -19.92 4.06
C GLU A 222 -3.76 -18.67 4.81
N ILE A 223 -4.00 -18.61 6.13
CA ILE A 223 -3.48 -17.55 7.00
C ILE A 223 -1.95 -17.63 7.07
N LEU A 224 -1.38 -18.82 7.22
CA LEU A 224 0.06 -19.01 7.31
C LEU A 224 0.76 -18.55 6.02
N LEU A 225 0.16 -18.83 4.85
CA LEU A 225 0.68 -18.34 3.58
C LEU A 225 0.60 -16.82 3.47
N LEU A 226 -0.51 -16.21 3.93
CA LEU A 226 -0.66 -14.77 3.97
C LEU A 226 0.38 -14.12 4.89
N VAL A 227 0.59 -14.66 6.09
CA VAL A 227 1.62 -14.18 7.02
C VAL A 227 3.02 -14.39 6.44
N GLY A 228 3.27 -15.53 5.80
CA GLY A 228 4.53 -15.84 5.14
C GLY A 228 4.88 -14.82 4.07
N THR A 229 3.93 -14.50 3.18
CA THR A 229 4.11 -13.46 2.15
C THR A 229 4.23 -12.06 2.76
N ALA A 230 3.42 -11.75 3.77
CA ALA A 230 3.47 -10.48 4.50
C ALA A 230 4.81 -10.21 5.21
N ILE A 231 5.58 -11.24 5.54
CA ILE A 231 6.93 -11.11 6.13
C ILE A 231 8.01 -11.19 5.05
N ALA A 232 7.91 -12.16 4.14
CA ALA A 232 8.93 -12.44 3.13
C ALA A 232 9.14 -11.25 2.18
N TYR A 233 8.06 -10.61 1.71
CA TYR A 233 8.15 -9.49 0.78
C TYR A 233 8.78 -8.24 1.41
N PRO A 234 8.36 -7.78 2.62
CA PRO A 234 9.07 -6.73 3.34
C PRO A 234 10.53 -7.04 3.63
N ALA A 235 10.85 -8.27 4.04
CA ALA A 235 12.23 -8.67 4.31
C ALA A 235 13.09 -8.62 3.04
N ALA A 236 12.59 -9.15 1.93
CA ALA A 236 13.24 -9.09 0.63
C ALA A 236 13.40 -7.63 0.14
N GLY A 237 12.34 -6.84 0.25
CA GLY A 237 12.35 -5.42 -0.11
C GLY A 237 13.36 -4.61 0.68
N TYR A 238 13.41 -4.82 1.99
CA TYR A 238 14.39 -4.19 2.87
C TYR A 238 15.83 -4.62 2.54
N TYR A 239 16.03 -5.89 2.16
CA TYR A 239 17.34 -6.36 1.70
C TYR A 239 17.78 -5.64 0.42
N VAL A 240 16.90 -5.52 -0.58
CA VAL A 240 17.16 -4.78 -1.82
C VAL A 240 17.46 -3.32 -1.52
N PHE A 241 16.68 -2.69 -0.63
CA PHE A 241 16.93 -1.33 -0.16
C PHE A 241 18.34 -1.18 0.43
N ARG A 242 18.73 -2.08 1.34
CA ARG A 242 20.07 -2.09 1.96
C ARG A 242 21.18 -2.28 0.93
N TRP A 243 20.97 -3.15 -0.07
CA TRP A 243 21.92 -3.38 -1.15
C TRP A 243 22.09 -2.13 -2.02
N ALA A 244 20.97 -1.53 -2.45
CA ALA A 244 20.97 -0.32 -3.27
C ALA A 244 21.67 0.83 -2.56
N GLN A 245 21.40 0.99 -1.27
CA GLN A 245 22.03 2.01 -0.44
C GLN A 245 23.56 1.85 -0.33
N ARG A 246 24.05 0.61 -0.15
CA ARG A 246 25.50 0.33 -0.14
C ARG A 246 26.13 0.66 -1.48
N ARG A 247 25.45 0.33 -2.58
CA ARG A 247 25.89 0.64 -3.94
C ARG A 247 25.92 2.15 -4.20
N ALA A 248 24.93 2.89 -3.74
CA ALA A 248 24.87 4.35 -3.86
C ALA A 248 26.04 5.03 -3.13
N ARG A 249 26.33 4.63 -1.88
CA ARG A 249 27.49 5.15 -1.13
C ARG A 249 28.81 4.92 -1.86
N ARG A 250 29.02 3.71 -2.40
CA ARG A 250 30.26 3.38 -3.14
C ARG A 250 30.43 4.21 -4.41
N LYS A 251 29.34 4.66 -5.02
CA LYS A 251 29.36 5.47 -6.24
C LYS A 251 29.43 6.99 -5.98
N GLY A 252 29.36 7.44 -4.72
CA GLY A 252 29.38 8.87 -4.39
C GLY A 252 28.14 9.66 -4.85
N ILE A 253 27.10 8.99 -5.35
CA ILE A 253 25.91 9.64 -5.94
C ILE A 253 24.98 10.31 -4.93
N LEU A 254 25.31 10.27 -3.64
CA LEU A 254 24.48 10.84 -2.58
C LEU A 254 24.57 12.38 -2.52
N GLY A 255 25.68 12.96 -3.00
CA GLY A 255 25.96 14.40 -2.94
C GLY A 255 25.58 15.19 -4.19
N HIS A 256 25.03 14.51 -5.20
CA HIS A 256 24.66 15.13 -6.47
C HIS A 256 23.18 14.85 -6.69
N TYR A 257 22.29 15.67 -6.12
CA TYR A 257 20.89 15.70 -6.51
C TYR A 257 20.60 16.88 -7.42
#